data_AF-A0A2V5LPV5-F1
#
_entry.id   AF-A0A2V5LPV5-F1
#
_cell.length_a   1.000
_cell.length_b   1.000
_cell.length_c   1.000
_cell.angle_alpha   90.00
_cell.angle_beta   90.00
_cell.angle_gamma   90.00
#
_symmetry.space_group_name_H-M   'P 1'
#
loop_
_entity.id
_entity.type
_entity.pdbx_description
1 polymer ?
#
loop_
_entity_poly.entity_id
_entity_poly.type
_entity_poly.pdbx_seq_one_letter_code
_entity_poly.pdbx_strand_id
1 'polypeptide(L)'
;MLSVQGMQQATIHTGMFMQALAAHQAGNDKLVNFYVERFPPELRKAYDAWLAQKPFENPNADPHPFVSKLYETPGTRQAAEANARAANSLEEARKAGTVSGQYLANTVLFATVLFFASASSRFEQRRVRVVAFAFAVTVFLFAVVRTAMLPL
;
A
#
# COMPACT_ATOMS: atom_id res chain seq x y z
N MET A 1 -10.63 -0.35 -4.79
CA MET A 1 -11.74 -0.24 -5.75
C MET A 1 -11.29 -0.52 -7.18
N LEU A 2 -10.21 0.11 -7.67
CA LEU A 2 -9.66 -0.13 -9.02
C LEU A 2 -9.28 -1.60 -9.29
N SER A 3 -8.67 -2.29 -8.31
CA SER A 3 -8.34 -3.72 -8.43
C SER A 3 -9.58 -4.62 -8.52
N VAL A 4 -10.64 -4.30 -7.77
CA VAL A 4 -11.91 -5.04 -7.78
C VAL A 4 -12.63 -4.85 -9.11
N GLN A 5 -12.65 -3.62 -9.64
CA GLN A 5 -13.21 -3.33 -10.96
C GLN A 5 -12.43 -4.05 -12.07
N GLY A 6 -11.09 -4.05 -12.01
CA GLY A 6 -10.25 -4.79 -12.95
C GLY A 6 -10.53 -6.29 -12.97
N MET A 7 -10.67 -6.91 -11.79
CA MET A 7 -11.04 -8.33 -11.68
C MET A 7 -12.46 -8.62 -12.21
N GLN A 8 -13.41 -7.72 -11.99
CA GLN A 8 -14.77 -7.85 -12.55
C GLN A 8 -14.75 -7.76 -14.08
N GLN A 9 -14.00 -6.82 -14.65
CA GLN A 9 -13.84 -6.70 -16.11
C GLN A 9 -13.16 -7.93 -16.71
N ALA A 10 -12.10 -8.45 -16.08
CA ALA A 10 -11.44 -9.67 -16.54
C ALA A 10 -12.39 -10.88 -16.52
N THR A 11 -13.26 -10.99 -15.51
CA THR A 11 -14.29 -12.03 -15.43
C THR A 11 -15.28 -11.90 -16.59
N ILE A 12 -15.77 -10.70 -16.88
CA ILE A 12 -16.68 -10.44 -18.01
C ILE A 12 -16.02 -10.82 -19.33
N HIS A 13 -14.76 -10.40 -19.54
CA HIS A 13 -14.01 -10.70 -20.75
C HIS A 13 -13.77 -12.20 -20.92
N THR A 14 -13.47 -12.92 -19.83
CA THR A 14 -13.33 -14.38 -19.84
C THR A 14 -14.64 -15.04 -20.27
N GLY A 15 -15.78 -14.58 -19.77
CA GLY A 15 -17.10 -15.07 -20.19
C GLY A 15 -17.34 -14.85 -21.69
N MET A 16 -17.02 -13.67 -22.23
CA MET A 16 -17.15 -13.38 -23.66
C MET A 16 -16.25 -14.29 -24.52
N PHE A 17 -15.01 -14.51 -24.08
CA PHE A 17 -14.08 -15.44 -24.75
C PHE A 17 -14.62 -16.87 -24.76
N MET A 18 -15.13 -17.36 -23.62
CA MET A 18 -15.66 -18.72 -23.52
C MET A 18 -16.88 -18.93 -24.43
N GLN A 19 -17.71 -17.90 -24.63
CA GLN A 19 -18.82 -17.95 -25.59
C GLN A 19 -18.33 -18.06 -27.04
N ALA A 20 -17.31 -17.27 -27.42
CA ALA A 20 -16.70 -17.36 -28.75
C ALA A 20 -16.01 -18.72 -28.97
N LEU A 21 -15.30 -19.23 -27.95
CA LEU A 21 -14.63 -20.53 -28.00
C LEU A 21 -15.63 -21.68 -28.14
N ALA A 22 -16.75 -21.64 -27.40
CA ALA A 22 -17.81 -22.63 -27.53
C ALA A 22 -18.47 -22.59 -28.93
N ALA A 23 -18.68 -21.39 -29.49
CA ALA A 23 -19.18 -21.25 -30.86
C ALA A 23 -18.20 -21.81 -31.91
N HIS A 24 -16.90 -21.63 -31.69
CA HIS A 24 -15.86 -22.19 -32.56
C HIS A 24 -15.82 -23.73 -32.50
N GLN A 25 -15.88 -24.30 -31.29
CA GLN A 25 -15.98 -25.76 -31.08
C GLN A 25 -17.23 -26.36 -31.75
N ALA A 26 -18.32 -25.59 -31.82
CA ALA A 26 -19.55 -25.99 -32.51
C ALA A 26 -19.51 -25.77 -34.04
N GLY A 27 -18.39 -25.28 -34.60
CA GLY A 27 -18.26 -25.00 -36.03
C GLY A 27 -19.14 -23.84 -36.53
N ASN A 28 -19.56 -22.93 -35.63
CA ASN A 28 -20.48 -21.84 -35.97
C ASN A 28 -19.73 -20.51 -36.14
N ASP A 29 -19.06 -20.35 -37.28
CA ASP A 29 -18.23 -19.16 -37.57
C ASP A 29 -19.03 -17.85 -37.54
N LYS A 30 -20.31 -17.87 -37.92
CA LYS A 30 -21.19 -16.69 -37.81
C LYS A 30 -21.33 -16.24 -36.36
N LEU A 31 -21.51 -17.18 -35.44
CA LEU A 31 -21.64 -16.89 -34.02
C LEU A 31 -20.30 -16.50 -33.38
N VAL A 32 -19.19 -17.10 -33.82
CA VAL A 32 -17.84 -16.65 -33.43
C VAL A 32 -17.65 -15.18 -33.78
N ASN A 33 -17.88 -14.80 -35.04
CA ASN A 33 -17.73 -13.42 -35.50
C ASN A 33 -18.64 -12.46 -34.73
N PHE A 34 -19.88 -12.87 -34.46
CA PHE A 34 -20.82 -12.08 -33.65
C PHE A 34 -20.27 -11.75 -32.25
N TYR A 35 -19.67 -12.72 -31.55
CA TYR A 35 -19.06 -12.48 -30.24
C TYR A 35 -17.80 -11.63 -30.34
N VAL A 36 -16.92 -11.97 -31.29
CA VAL A 36 -15.62 -11.35 -31.46
C VAL A 36 -15.72 -9.87 -31.84
N GLU A 37 -16.68 -9.49 -32.68
CA GLU A 37 -16.95 -8.08 -33.04
C GLU A 37 -17.34 -7.22 -31.83
N ARG A 38 -17.86 -7.84 -30.77
CA ARG A 38 -18.29 -7.18 -29.53
C ARG A 38 -17.23 -7.21 -28.44
N PHE A 39 -16.06 -7.79 -28.72
CA PHE A 39 -14.97 -7.79 -27.75
C PHE A 39 -14.51 -6.36 -27.48
N PRO A 40 -14.38 -5.98 -26.20
CA PRO A 40 -13.71 -4.74 -25.84
C PRO A 40 -12.30 -4.69 -26.43
N PRO A 41 -11.75 -3.50 -26.74
CA PRO A 41 -10.48 -3.36 -27.45
C PRO A 41 -9.32 -4.15 -26.84
N GLU A 42 -9.23 -4.20 -25.51
CA GLU A 42 -8.17 -4.94 -24.81
C GLU A 42 -8.30 -6.45 -24.98
N LEU A 43 -9.52 -6.98 -24.88
CA LEU A 43 -9.78 -8.40 -25.14
C LEU A 43 -9.55 -8.73 -26.61
N ARG A 44 -9.99 -7.85 -27.53
CA ARG A 44 -9.81 -8.04 -28.98
C ARG A 44 -8.33 -8.15 -29.34
N LYS A 45 -7.50 -7.23 -28.82
CA LYS A 45 -6.05 -7.24 -29.02
C LYS A 45 -5.41 -8.52 -28.51
N ALA A 46 -5.77 -8.95 -27.30
CA ALA A 46 -5.24 -10.18 -26.70
C ALA A 46 -5.67 -11.43 -27.50
N TYR A 47 -6.94 -11.47 -27.92
CA TYR A 47 -7.49 -12.55 -28.74
C TYR A 47 -6.83 -12.64 -30.10
N ASP A 48 -6.62 -11.52 -30.79
CA ASP A 48 -5.95 -11.50 -32.10
C ASP A 48 -4.49 -11.95 -31.99
N ALA A 49 -3.78 -11.49 -30.97
CA ALA A 49 -2.40 -11.90 -30.71
C ALA A 49 -2.31 -13.39 -30.36
N TRP A 50 -3.29 -13.92 -29.62
CA TRP A 50 -3.41 -15.34 -29.33
C TRP A 50 -3.72 -16.16 -30.59
N LEU A 51 -4.70 -15.76 -31.38
CA LEU A 51 -5.10 -16.44 -32.61
C LEU A 51 -3.97 -16.45 -33.66
N ALA A 52 -3.14 -15.41 -33.71
CA ALA A 52 -1.95 -15.36 -34.54
C ALA A 52 -0.92 -16.46 -34.22
N GLN A 53 -0.95 -17.03 -33.01
CA GLN A 53 -0.10 -18.17 -32.62
C GLN A 53 -0.63 -19.51 -33.14
N LYS A 54 -1.82 -19.52 -33.78
CA LYS A 54 -2.54 -20.70 -34.25
C LYS A 54 -2.80 -21.72 -33.13
N PRO A 55 -3.53 -21.34 -32.06
CA PRO A 55 -3.65 -22.13 -30.83
C PRO A 55 -4.34 -23.48 -31.01
N PHE A 56 -5.08 -23.66 -32.10
CA PHE A 56 -5.75 -24.93 -32.42
C PHE A 56 -4.86 -25.92 -33.21
N GLU A 57 -3.73 -25.45 -33.74
CA GLU A 57 -2.81 -26.24 -34.58
C GLU A 57 -1.42 -26.36 -33.95
N ASN A 58 -1.01 -25.36 -33.17
CA ASN A 58 0.31 -25.22 -32.59
C ASN A 58 0.30 -25.55 -31.09
N PRO A 59 0.90 -26.68 -30.66
CA PRO A 59 0.98 -27.07 -29.25
C PRO A 59 1.79 -26.10 -28.38
N ASN A 60 2.65 -25.26 -28.99
CA ASN A 60 3.46 -24.28 -28.28
C ASN A 60 2.77 -22.91 -28.13
N ALA A 61 1.55 -22.76 -28.66
CA ALA A 61 0.79 -21.54 -28.46
C ALA A 61 0.41 -21.38 -26.99
N ASP A 62 0.28 -20.13 -26.54
CA ASP A 62 -0.28 -19.83 -25.24
C ASP A 62 -1.67 -20.49 -25.11
N PRO A 63 -2.06 -21.01 -23.93
CA PRO A 63 -3.30 -21.77 -23.79
C PRO A 63 -4.58 -20.92 -23.94
N HIS A 64 -4.49 -19.62 -23.68
CA HIS A 64 -5.61 -18.67 -23.76
C HIS A 64 -5.11 -17.23 -23.87
N PRO A 65 -5.95 -16.28 -24.35
CA PRO A 65 -5.52 -14.88 -24.51
C PRO A 65 -5.27 -14.15 -23.18
N PHE A 66 -5.73 -14.66 -22.05
CA PHE A 66 -5.59 -14.02 -20.73
C PHE A 66 -4.22 -14.23 -20.04
N VAL A 67 -3.22 -14.77 -20.73
CA VAL A 67 -1.86 -14.84 -20.19
C VAL A 67 -1.28 -13.43 -20.05
N SER A 68 -0.42 -13.21 -19.05
CA SER A 68 0.16 -11.88 -18.76
C SER A 68 0.91 -11.24 -19.93
N LYS A 69 1.41 -12.04 -20.86
CA LYS A 69 2.06 -11.60 -22.10
C LYS A 69 1.10 -10.96 -23.10
N LEU A 70 -0.16 -11.40 -23.12
CA LEU A 70 -1.15 -11.03 -24.15
C LEU A 70 -2.25 -10.12 -23.61
N TYR A 71 -2.62 -10.25 -22.33
CA TYR A 71 -3.69 -9.49 -21.72
C TYR A 71 -3.20 -8.80 -20.44
N GLU A 72 -3.32 -7.47 -20.44
CA GLU A 72 -3.09 -6.66 -19.25
C GLU A 72 -4.43 -6.40 -18.59
N THR A 73 -4.59 -6.80 -17.33
CA THR A 73 -5.87 -6.60 -16.62
C THR A 73 -6.10 -5.09 -16.40
N PRO A 74 -7.26 -4.55 -16.81
CA PRO A 74 -7.60 -3.15 -16.62
C PRO A 74 -7.42 -2.68 -15.17
N GLY A 75 -6.88 -1.48 -14.99
CA GLY A 75 -6.73 -0.87 -13.67
C GLY A 75 -5.60 -1.46 -12.81
N THR A 76 -4.89 -2.50 -13.24
CA THR A 76 -3.72 -3.02 -12.50
C THR A 76 -2.59 -2.02 -12.40
N ARG A 77 -2.23 -1.34 -13.49
CA ARG A 77 -1.20 -0.30 -13.49
C ARG A 77 -1.58 0.88 -12.58
N GLN A 78 -2.79 1.40 -12.72
CA GLN A 78 -3.27 2.52 -11.89
C GLN A 78 -3.37 2.13 -10.41
N ALA A 79 -3.79 0.90 -10.11
CA ALA A 79 -3.79 0.37 -8.75
C ALA A 79 -2.36 0.21 -8.20
N ALA A 80 -1.41 -0.27 -9.02
CA ALA A 80 -0.01 -0.38 -8.63
C ALA A 80 0.60 1.00 -8.34
N GLU A 81 0.35 1.99 -9.21
CA GLU A 81 0.78 3.38 -9.02
C GLU A 81 0.14 4.03 -7.78
N ALA A 82 -1.15 3.77 -7.54
CA ALA A 82 -1.85 4.26 -6.35
C ALA A 82 -1.28 3.63 -5.08
N ASN A 83 -0.99 2.32 -5.09
CA ASN A 83 -0.37 1.63 -3.97
C ASN A 83 1.06 2.11 -3.71
N ALA A 84 1.85 2.35 -4.75
CA ALA A 84 3.20 2.91 -4.62
C ALA A 84 3.17 4.31 -3.98
N ARG A 85 2.25 5.18 -4.44
CA ARG A 85 2.04 6.50 -3.82
C ARG A 85 1.59 6.39 -2.36
N ALA A 86 0.65 5.50 -2.06
CA ALA A 86 0.19 5.27 -0.69
C ALA A 86 1.31 4.77 0.22
N ALA A 87 2.19 3.89 -0.27
CA ALA A 87 3.35 3.41 0.48
C ALA A 87 4.32 4.55 0.82
N ASN A 88 4.61 5.44 -0.14
CA ASN A 88 5.45 6.60 0.09
C ASN A 88 4.84 7.54 1.15
N SER A 89 3.55 7.85 1.06
CA SER A 89 2.87 8.68 2.05
C SER A 89 2.82 8.03 3.44
N LEU A 90 2.68 6.71 3.51
CA LEU A 90 2.75 5.95 4.76
C LEU A 90 4.15 6.02 5.40
N GLU A 91 5.21 5.99 4.58
CA GLU A 91 6.57 6.12 5.07
C GLU A 91 6.83 7.53 5.62
N GLU A 92 6.39 8.57 4.91
CA GLU A 92 6.44 9.96 5.40
C GLU A 92 5.65 10.13 6.71
N ALA A 93 4.44 9.58 6.78
CA ALA A 93 3.62 9.61 7.98
C ALA A 93 4.29 8.86 9.16
N ARG A 94 4.97 7.74 8.92
CA ARG A 94 5.74 7.03 9.95
C ARG A 94 6.92 7.85 10.46
N LYS A 95 7.65 8.53 9.56
CA LYS A 95 8.75 9.43 9.94
C LYS A 95 8.22 10.57 10.81
N ALA A 96 7.16 11.26 10.39
CA ALA A 96 6.52 12.31 11.17
C ALA A 96 5.95 11.80 12.51
N GLY A 97 5.34 10.62 12.53
CA GLY A 97 4.82 9.99 13.75
C GLY A 97 5.92 9.64 14.75
N THR A 98 7.09 9.20 14.28
CA THR A 98 8.26 8.93 15.13
C THR A 98 8.73 10.21 15.82
N VAL A 99 8.81 11.31 15.06
CA VAL A 99 9.15 12.64 15.59
C VAL A 99 8.12 13.10 16.63
N SER A 100 6.83 13.00 16.33
CA SER A 100 5.75 13.33 17.27
C SER A 100 5.83 12.51 18.57
N GLY A 101 6.11 11.21 18.48
CA GLY A 101 6.29 10.34 19.65
C GLY A 101 7.49 10.75 20.52
N GLN A 102 8.58 11.24 19.91
CA GLN A 102 9.73 11.77 20.64
C GLN A 102 9.39 13.06 21.40
N TYR A 103 8.63 13.96 20.79
CA TYR A 103 8.13 15.18 21.46
C TYR A 103 7.18 14.84 22.62
N LEU A 104 6.24 13.92 22.44
CA LEU A 104 5.33 13.48 23.51
C LEU A 104 6.12 12.93 24.71
N ALA A 105 7.12 12.08 24.46
CA ALA A 105 7.98 11.55 25.51
C ALA A 105 8.75 12.66 26.25
N ASN A 106 9.23 13.70 25.55
CA ASN A 106 9.86 14.86 26.19
C ASN A 106 8.89 15.63 27.08
N THR A 107 7.65 15.86 26.63
CA THR A 107 6.62 16.52 27.45
C THR A 107 6.34 15.75 28.74
N VAL A 108 6.22 14.42 28.67
CA VAL A 108 6.01 13.58 29.86
C VAL A 108 7.21 13.65 30.82
N LEU A 109 8.43 13.63 30.31
CA LEU A 109 9.65 13.81 31.12
C LEU A 109 9.64 15.18 31.83
N PHE A 110 9.33 16.27 31.13
CA PHE A 110 9.25 17.59 31.74
C PHE A 110 8.15 17.68 32.83
N ALA A 111 6.97 17.11 32.57
CA ALA A 111 5.90 17.05 33.57
C ALA A 111 6.34 16.28 34.83
N THR A 112 7.07 15.18 34.64
CA THR A 112 7.63 14.37 35.74
C THR A 112 8.65 15.17 36.56
N VAL A 113 9.53 15.93 35.89
CA VAL A 113 10.50 16.82 36.56
C VAL A 113 9.80 17.88 37.39
N LEU A 114 8.78 18.56 36.84
CA LEU A 114 8.02 19.59 37.54
C LEU A 114 7.29 19.01 38.77
N PHE A 115 6.76 17.79 38.65
CA PHE A 115 6.13 17.09 39.76
C PHE A 115 7.12 16.84 40.91
N PHE A 116 8.30 16.29 40.63
CA PHE A 116 9.31 16.04 41.66
C PHE A 116 9.89 17.33 42.25
N ALA A 117 10.07 18.38 41.45
CA ALA A 117 10.49 19.69 41.94
C ALA A 117 9.46 20.27 42.94
N SER A 118 8.17 20.18 42.63
CA SER A 118 7.09 20.58 43.52
C SER A 118 7.05 19.74 44.80
N ALA A 119 7.17 18.41 44.70
CA ALA A 119 7.19 17.50 45.83
C ALA A 119 8.40 17.74 46.77
N SER A 120 9.57 18.04 46.20
CA SER A 120 10.81 18.33 46.94
C SER A 120 10.68 19.53 47.89
N SER A 121 9.88 20.53 47.51
CA SER A 121 9.68 21.75 48.31
C SER A 121 8.98 21.51 49.66
N ARG A 122 8.34 20.35 49.84
CA ARG A 122 7.55 19.98 51.03
C ARG A 122 8.36 19.28 52.13
N PHE A 123 9.63 18.94 51.90
CA PHE A 123 10.45 18.25 52.90
C PHE A 123 11.12 19.23 53.88
N GLU A 124 10.90 19.03 55.19
CA GLU A 124 11.50 19.83 56.26
C GLU A 124 13.01 19.55 56.44
N GLN A 125 13.50 18.36 56.09
CA GLN A 125 14.92 18.00 56.21
C GLN A 125 15.75 18.59 55.07
N ARG A 126 16.67 19.50 55.44
CA ARG A 126 17.56 20.24 54.52
C ARG A 126 18.42 19.35 53.62
N ARG A 127 18.85 18.17 54.11
CA ARG A 127 19.61 17.18 53.29
C ARG A 127 18.75 16.55 52.19
N VAL A 128 17.53 16.13 52.51
CA VAL A 128 16.61 15.51 51.55
C VAL A 128 16.21 16.50 50.46
N ARG A 129 15.97 17.76 50.83
CA ARG A 129 15.66 18.86 49.89
C ARG A 129 16.77 19.11 48.86
N VAL A 130 18.03 19.10 49.29
CA VAL A 130 19.18 19.32 48.40
C VAL A 130 19.38 18.13 47.46
N VAL A 131 19.26 16.89 47.95
CA VAL A 131 19.39 15.68 47.10
C VAL A 131 18.28 15.62 46.05
N ALA A 132 17.04 15.88 46.46
CA ALA A 132 15.90 15.90 45.54
C ALA A 132 15.99 17.04 44.51
N PHE A 133 16.49 18.22 44.90
CA PHE A 133 16.75 19.32 43.98
C PHE A 133 17.86 19.00 42.98
N ALA A 134 18.98 18.44 43.43
CA ALA A 134 20.07 18.02 42.56
C ALA A 134 19.60 16.97 41.54
N PHE A 135 18.82 15.98 41.98
CA PHE A 135 18.22 14.97 41.11
C PHE A 135 17.30 15.59 40.04
N ALA A 136 16.43 16.54 40.44
CA ALA A 136 15.56 17.25 39.50
C ALA A 136 16.36 18.03 38.44
N VAL A 137 17.45 18.71 38.84
CA VAL A 137 18.34 19.43 37.91
C VAL A 137 19.04 18.47 36.95
N THR A 138 19.51 17.31 37.43
CA THR A 138 20.15 16.30 36.56
C THR A 138 19.18 15.77 35.51
N VAL A 139 17.95 15.42 35.91
CA VAL A 139 16.92 14.93 34.98
C VAL A 139 16.49 16.03 34.01
N PHE A 140 16.40 17.28 34.48
CA PHE A 140 16.10 18.44 33.62
C PHE A 140 17.18 18.65 32.55
N LEU A 141 18.45 18.67 32.94
CA LEU A 141 19.57 18.81 32.00
C LEU A 141 19.59 17.66 30.99
N PHE A 142 19.33 16.42 31.42
CA PHE A 142 19.20 15.27 30.54
C PHE A 142 18.06 15.44 29.52
N ALA A 143 16.88 15.91 29.94
CA ALA A 143 15.75 16.15 29.05
C ALA A 143 16.03 17.26 28.03
N VAL A 144 16.71 18.33 28.44
CA VAL A 144 17.12 19.44 27.55
C VAL A 144 18.13 18.95 26.51
N VAL A 145 19.16 18.21 26.92
CA VAL A 145 20.17 17.65 26.00
C VAL A 145 19.51 16.68 25.01
N ARG A 146 18.62 15.80 25.49
CA ARG A 146 17.87 14.87 24.63
C ARG A 146 16.99 15.60 23.60
N THR A 147 16.37 16.72 24.00
CA THR A 147 15.55 17.55 23.10
C THR A 147 16.41 18.27 22.05
N ALA A 148 17.60 18.75 22.43
CA ALA A 148 18.51 19.43 21.51
C ALA A 148 19.22 18.49 20.52
N MET A 149 19.35 17.20 20.84
CA MET A 149 19.95 16.17 19.97
C MET A 149 18.95 15.50 19.01
N LEU A 150 17.64 15.76 19.16
CA LEU A 150 16.64 15.26 18.24
C LEU A 150 16.66 16.09 16.95
N PRO A 151 16.70 15.45 15.76
CA PRO A 151 16.62 16.19 14.51
C PRO A 151 15.23 16.85 14.41
N LEU A 152 15.24 18.14 14.07
CA LEU A 152 14.04 18.93 13.68
C LEU A 152 13.46 18.41 12.37
#